data_AF-A0A7R7VGJ2-F1
#
_entry.id   AF-A0A7R7VGJ2-F1
#
_cell.length_a   1.000
_cell.length_b   1.000
_cell.length_c   1.000
_cell.angle_alpha   90.00
_cell.angle_beta   90.00
_cell.angle_gamma   90.00
#
_symmetry.space_group_name_H-M   'P 1'
#
loop_
_entity.id
_entity.type
_entity.pdbx_description
1 polymer ?
#
loop_
_entity_poly.entity_id
_entity_poly.type
_entity_poly.pdbx_seq_one_letter_code
_entity_poly.pdbx_strand_id
1 'polypeptide(L)'
;MAIRHRKNSFFDAIVFLTMFLMVGRLLEAYSKAKAGDAVSLLSKLRPTEAILVDRDAKNGNVIIPIDQLEPGDVVRVANGASPPYDGIVVEGESRFDESSLTGESKPVAKKAGDEIFSGTINQANVITMKITRRSGDSMLDQIIDAVRQGQIRRAPIERVADAITGVFVPAITLISILDWIIWLSLGVSGRLPEDWMDNNVGGWPFLWLQFAISVFVVACPCGIGLAAPTALFVGSGLAAKHGILVKGGGEAFQEASHLDCIVFDKTGTITEGGEQAVTGYQMPYGGEIDRVWGALLDLEQNSSHPIARAMVSFATSMNPPALRATAVVENPGKGMKGSFPVTAGTNSMRLDVIVGNETLMHGHSVSIS
;
A
#
# COMPACT_ATOMS: atom_id res chain seq x y z
N MET A 1 23.37 63.77 21.17
CA MET A 1 22.78 62.94 22.24
C MET A 1 23.21 61.50 21.98
N ALA A 2 24.31 61.10 22.62
CA ALA A 2 25.00 59.85 22.38
C ALA A 2 24.19 58.67 22.95
N ILE A 3 23.67 57.80 22.08
CA ILE A 3 23.13 56.50 22.50
C ILE A 3 24.31 55.54 22.61
N ARG A 4 24.87 55.50 23.82
CA ARG A 4 25.88 54.56 24.27
C ARG A 4 25.20 53.20 24.49
N HIS A 5 24.91 52.45 23.43
CA HIS A 5 24.51 51.05 23.55
C HIS A 5 25.74 50.21 23.94
N ARG A 6 26.00 50.11 25.24
CA ARG A 6 26.96 49.16 25.80
C ARG A 6 26.21 47.90 26.27
N LYS A 7 26.72 46.76 25.81
CA LYS A 7 26.65 45.40 26.40
C LYS A 7 25.29 44.69 26.34
N ASN A 8 25.13 43.82 25.33
CA ASN A 8 24.56 42.45 25.42
C ASN A 8 24.31 41.74 24.06
N SER A 9 24.73 42.31 22.92
CA SER A 9 24.43 41.73 21.60
C SER A 9 24.97 40.30 21.35
N PHE A 10 26.02 39.86 22.06
CA PHE A 10 26.53 38.50 21.89
C PHE A 10 25.58 37.45 22.47
N PHE A 11 24.99 37.73 23.64
CA PHE A 11 23.99 36.85 24.24
C PHE A 11 22.72 36.84 23.39
N ASP A 12 22.26 38.00 22.92
CA ASP A 12 21.09 38.07 22.06
C ASP A 12 21.28 37.25 20.77
N ALA A 13 22.43 37.39 20.09
CA ALA A 13 22.73 36.65 18.87
C ALA A 13 22.74 35.12 19.09
N ILE A 14 23.36 34.64 20.18
CA ILE A 14 23.39 33.21 20.51
C ILE A 14 22.01 32.70 20.88
N VAL A 15 21.24 33.46 21.66
CA VAL A 15 19.89 33.08 22.08
C VAL A 15 18.96 33.02 20.86
N PHE A 16 18.96 34.02 19.99
CA PHE A 16 18.14 34.00 18.77
C PHE A 16 18.57 32.89 17.82
N LEU A 17 19.87 32.68 17.61
CA LEU A 17 20.37 31.58 16.77
C LEU A 17 19.92 30.21 17.31
N THR A 18 20.08 29.98 18.62
CA THR A 18 19.68 28.73 19.28
C THR A 18 18.17 28.54 19.21
N MET A 19 17.39 29.61 19.41
CA MET A 19 15.94 29.59 19.29
C MET A 19 15.51 29.20 17.88
N PHE A 20 16.04 29.84 16.83
CA PHE A 20 15.67 29.52 15.45
C PHE A 20 16.07 28.09 15.07
N LEU A 21 17.24 27.62 15.53
CA LEU A 21 17.66 26.23 15.34
C LEU A 21 16.72 25.23 16.03
N MET A 22 16.32 25.50 17.28
CA MET A 22 15.37 24.64 18.00
C MET A 22 13.97 24.67 17.37
N VAL A 23 13.48 25.83 16.93
CA VAL A 23 12.19 25.94 16.24
C VAL A 23 12.23 25.15 14.93
N GLY A 24 13.32 25.24 14.16
CA GLY A 24 13.50 24.41 12.96
C GLY A 24 13.44 22.92 13.28
N ARG A 25 14.17 22.47 14.31
CA ARG A 25 14.14 21.06 14.77
C ARG A 25 12.78 20.63 15.30
N LEU A 26 12.05 21.53 15.95
CA LEU A 26 10.70 21.25 16.45
C LEU A 26 9.72 21.07 15.29
N LEU A 27 9.75 21.95 14.28
CA LEU A 27 8.92 21.85 13.07
C LEU A 27 9.24 20.57 12.28
N GLU A 28 10.52 20.19 12.22
CA GLU A 28 10.97 18.93 11.63
C GLU A 28 10.36 17.72 12.35
N ALA A 29 10.53 17.67 13.68
CA ALA A 29 10.04 16.59 14.50
C ALA A 29 8.51 16.49 14.45
N TYR A 30 7.81 17.64 14.50
CA TYR A 30 6.35 17.71 14.39
C TYR A 30 5.84 17.17 13.05
N SER A 31 6.48 17.58 11.94
CA SER A 31 6.11 17.11 10.60
C SER A 31 6.32 15.60 10.44
N LYS A 32 7.44 15.07 10.95
CA LYS A 32 7.71 13.62 10.98
C LYS A 32 6.73 12.85 11.85
N ALA A 33 6.38 13.35 13.02
CA ALA A 33 5.47 12.69 13.96
C ALA A 33 4.05 12.56 13.37
N LYS A 34 3.51 13.62 12.77
CA LYS A 34 2.18 13.61 12.15
C LYS A 34 2.07 12.65 10.97
N ALA A 35 3.19 12.33 10.31
CA ALA A 35 3.25 11.37 9.21
C ALA A 35 3.36 9.91 9.68
N GLY A 36 3.86 9.65 10.90
CA GLY A 36 3.95 8.30 11.50
C GLY A 36 2.60 7.72 11.96
N ASP A 37 1.56 8.55 12.09
CA ASP A 37 0.24 8.13 12.56
C ASP A 37 -0.46 7.11 11.66
N ALA A 38 -0.11 7.04 10.37
CA ALA A 38 -0.69 6.06 9.44
C ALA A 38 -0.36 4.60 9.82
N VAL A 39 0.85 4.35 10.32
CA VAL A 39 1.27 3.01 10.81
C VAL A 39 0.59 2.69 12.14
N SER A 40 0.42 3.70 13.00
CA SER A 40 -0.31 3.58 14.26
C SER A 40 -1.79 3.21 14.05
N LEU A 41 -2.43 3.76 13.00
CA LEU A 41 -3.81 3.41 12.63
C LEU A 41 -3.96 1.95 12.20
N LEU A 42 -3.02 1.41 11.42
CA LEU A 42 -3.04 -0.01 11.04
C LEU A 42 -2.86 -0.93 12.25
N SER A 43 -2.00 -0.56 13.20
CA SER A 43 -1.82 -1.31 14.45
C SER A 43 -3.08 -1.35 15.31
N LYS A 44 -3.99 -0.37 15.20
CA LYS A 44 -5.27 -0.34 15.95
C LYS A 44 -6.34 -1.28 15.39
N LEU A 45 -6.16 -1.80 14.17
CA LEU A 45 -7.08 -2.78 13.57
C LEU A 45 -6.95 -4.17 14.21
N ARG A 46 -5.88 -4.39 14.96
CA ARG A 46 -5.62 -5.62 15.69
C ARG A 46 -6.15 -5.53 17.13
N PRO A 47 -6.91 -6.52 17.60
CA PRO A 47 -7.33 -6.55 19.00
C PRO A 47 -6.14 -6.82 19.92
N THR A 48 -6.15 -6.29 21.14
CA THR A 48 -5.10 -6.54 22.16
C THR A 48 -5.30 -7.84 22.92
N GLU A 49 -6.54 -8.34 22.96
CA GLU A 49 -6.94 -9.55 23.69
C GLU A 49 -7.74 -10.47 22.77
N ALA A 50 -7.65 -11.78 23.01
CA ALA A 50 -8.38 -12.80 22.30
C ALA A 50 -9.05 -13.77 23.26
N ILE A 51 -10.18 -14.33 22.83
CA ILE A 51 -10.93 -15.34 23.58
C ILE A 51 -10.45 -16.71 23.13
N LEU A 52 -9.58 -17.35 23.90
CA LEU A 52 -9.12 -18.73 23.68
C LEU A 52 -10.20 -19.71 24.16
N VAL A 53 -10.55 -20.67 23.31
CA VAL A 53 -11.45 -21.79 23.62
C VAL A 53 -10.61 -22.94 24.15
N ASP A 54 -10.40 -22.95 25.46
CA ASP A 54 -9.67 -24.03 26.14
C ASP A 54 -10.61 -25.23 26.37
N ARG A 55 -10.19 -26.40 25.90
CA ARG A 55 -10.94 -27.66 26.07
C ARG A 55 -10.87 -28.21 27.50
N ASP A 56 -9.86 -27.81 28.28
CA ASP A 56 -9.62 -28.31 29.65
C ASP A 56 -10.16 -27.38 30.76
N ALA A 57 -10.55 -26.15 30.43
CA ALA A 57 -11.08 -25.21 31.41
C ALA A 57 -12.58 -25.42 31.69
N LYS A 58 -12.96 -25.50 32.98
CA LYS A 58 -14.35 -25.68 33.47
C LYS A 58 -15.38 -24.65 32.95
N ASN A 59 -14.95 -23.54 32.33
CA ASN A 59 -15.80 -22.50 31.74
C ASN A 59 -15.54 -22.21 30.24
N GLY A 60 -14.76 -23.06 29.55
CA GLY A 60 -14.67 -23.13 28.08
C GLY A 60 -14.14 -21.91 27.31
N ASN A 61 -13.93 -20.75 27.94
CA ASN A 61 -13.37 -19.54 27.30
C ASN A 61 -12.47 -18.78 28.28
N VAL A 62 -11.25 -18.45 27.86
CA VAL A 62 -10.29 -17.63 28.63
C VAL A 62 -9.86 -16.45 27.77
N ILE A 63 -9.82 -15.25 28.37
CA ILE A 63 -9.29 -14.06 27.69
C ILE A 63 -7.79 -14.03 27.93
N ILE A 64 -7.01 -14.06 26.85
CA ILE A 64 -5.54 -13.99 26.90
C ILE A 64 -5.02 -12.89 25.98
N PRO A 65 -3.86 -12.28 26.30
CA PRO A 65 -3.17 -11.38 25.40
C PRO A 65 -2.82 -12.07 24.08
N ILE A 66 -2.93 -11.34 22.97
CA ILE A 66 -2.64 -11.90 21.64
C ILE A 66 -1.19 -12.42 21.50
N ASP A 67 -0.26 -11.91 22.30
CA ASP A 67 1.15 -12.32 22.25
C ASP A 67 1.40 -13.71 22.85
N GLN A 68 0.41 -14.28 23.54
CA GLN A 68 0.49 -15.62 24.14
C GLN A 68 -0.17 -16.70 23.29
N LEU A 69 -0.78 -16.34 22.15
CA LEU A 69 -1.41 -17.28 21.24
C LEU A 69 -0.37 -17.97 20.36
N GLU A 70 -0.51 -19.28 20.21
CA GLU A 70 0.34 -20.11 19.36
C GLU A 70 -0.42 -20.66 18.14
N PRO A 71 0.27 -20.96 17.02
CA PRO A 71 -0.34 -21.66 15.91
C PRO A 71 -0.90 -23.00 16.36
N GLY A 72 -2.18 -23.24 16.06
CA GLY A 72 -2.91 -24.42 16.53
C GLY A 72 -3.98 -24.10 17.56
N ASP A 73 -3.89 -22.95 18.24
CA ASP A 73 -4.88 -22.48 19.20
C ASP A 73 -6.22 -22.17 18.52
N VAL A 74 -7.29 -22.39 19.28
CA VAL A 74 -8.66 -22.19 18.82
C VAL A 74 -9.23 -20.97 19.53
N VAL A 75 -9.55 -19.94 18.76
CA VAL A 75 -10.05 -18.66 19.28
C VAL A 75 -11.46 -18.37 18.78
N ARG A 76 -12.25 -17.72 19.64
CA ARG A 76 -13.62 -17.31 19.33
C ARG A 76 -13.65 -15.84 18.92
N VAL A 77 -14.18 -15.58 17.72
CA VAL A 77 -14.32 -14.23 17.17
C VAL A 77 -15.77 -13.79 17.30
N ALA A 78 -16.02 -12.80 18.15
CA ALA A 78 -17.35 -12.23 18.36
C ALA A 78 -17.80 -11.36 17.17
N ASN A 79 -19.10 -11.05 17.10
CA ASN A 79 -19.59 -10.02 16.19
C ASN A 79 -18.98 -8.66 16.57
N GLY A 80 -18.51 -7.92 15.57
CA GLY A 80 -17.84 -6.63 15.70
C GLY A 80 -16.36 -6.74 16.06
N ALA A 81 -15.84 -7.96 16.25
CA ALA A 81 -14.43 -8.18 16.59
C ALA A 81 -13.62 -8.55 15.34
N SER A 82 -12.33 -8.19 15.40
CA SER A 82 -11.32 -8.57 14.40
C SER A 82 -10.61 -9.86 14.83
N PRO A 83 -10.27 -10.76 13.90
CA PRO A 83 -9.41 -11.92 14.18
C PRO A 83 -8.02 -11.50 14.69
N PRO A 84 -7.49 -12.12 15.76
CA PRO A 84 -6.20 -11.75 16.33
C PRO A 84 -5.01 -12.09 15.41
N TYR A 85 -5.12 -13.17 14.63
CA TYR A 85 -4.16 -13.64 13.63
C TYR A 85 -4.89 -14.31 12.46
N ASP A 86 -4.17 -14.62 11.39
CA ASP A 86 -4.69 -15.40 10.27
C ASP A 86 -4.96 -16.85 10.69
N GLY A 87 -6.05 -17.41 10.18
CA GLY A 87 -6.48 -18.76 10.53
C GLY A 87 -7.57 -19.31 9.65
N ILE A 88 -8.08 -20.48 10.03
CA ILE A 88 -9.13 -21.20 9.31
C ILE A 88 -10.35 -21.32 10.22
N VAL A 89 -11.56 -21.14 9.67
CA VAL A 89 -12.81 -21.38 10.41
C VAL A 89 -12.93 -22.86 10.75
N VAL A 90 -13.11 -23.17 12.03
CA VAL A 90 -13.38 -24.53 12.50
C VAL A 90 -14.89 -24.75 12.63
N GLU A 91 -15.60 -23.78 13.20
CA GLU A 91 -17.04 -23.86 13.45
C GLU A 91 -17.72 -22.51 13.26
N GLY A 92 -18.93 -22.56 12.69
CA GLY A 92 -19.77 -21.38 12.43
C GLY A 92 -19.72 -20.90 10.97
N GLU A 93 -20.68 -20.04 10.64
CA GLU A 93 -20.76 -19.33 9.36
C GLU A 93 -21.05 -17.86 9.64
N SER A 94 -20.25 -16.97 9.06
CA SER A 94 -20.42 -15.52 9.22
C SER A 94 -19.98 -14.75 7.98
N ARG A 95 -20.18 -13.43 8.00
CA ARG A 95 -19.72 -12.50 6.97
C ARG A 95 -18.63 -11.61 7.55
N PHE A 96 -17.54 -11.49 6.80
CA PHE A 96 -16.39 -10.69 7.16
C PHE A 96 -16.28 -9.48 6.23
N ASP A 97 -16.07 -8.34 6.85
CA ASP A 97 -15.66 -7.12 6.17
C ASP A 97 -14.15 -7.16 5.94
N GLU A 98 -13.76 -7.36 4.69
CA GLU A 98 -12.36 -7.38 4.28
C GLU A 98 -11.91 -6.02 3.71
N SER A 99 -12.73 -4.96 3.80
CA SER A 99 -12.46 -3.65 3.19
C SER A 99 -11.14 -3.02 3.68
N SER A 100 -10.73 -3.28 4.93
CA SER A 100 -9.45 -2.83 5.47
C SER A 100 -8.23 -3.42 4.75
N LEU A 101 -8.36 -4.58 4.13
CA LEU A 101 -7.28 -5.31 3.45
C LEU A 101 -7.39 -5.23 1.92
N THR A 102 -8.61 -5.44 1.40
CA THR A 102 -8.87 -5.54 -0.05
C THR A 102 -9.39 -4.24 -0.66
N GLY A 103 -9.93 -3.33 0.17
CA GLY A 103 -10.61 -2.11 -0.29
C GLY A 103 -12.02 -2.34 -0.82
N GLU A 104 -12.48 -3.59 -0.94
CA GLU A 104 -13.82 -3.91 -1.41
C GLU A 104 -14.83 -3.85 -0.26
N SER A 105 -15.91 -3.08 -0.43
CA SER A 105 -16.91 -2.85 0.64
C SER A 105 -17.95 -3.97 0.78
N LYS A 106 -17.92 -5.01 -0.06
CA LYS A 106 -18.90 -6.11 0.01
C LYS A 106 -18.42 -7.16 1.01
N PRO A 107 -19.18 -7.45 2.08
CA PRO A 107 -18.80 -8.48 3.03
C PRO A 107 -18.73 -9.86 2.39
N VAL A 108 -17.65 -10.59 2.66
CA VAL A 108 -17.39 -11.93 2.13
C VAL A 108 -17.95 -12.97 3.10
N ALA A 109 -18.74 -13.92 2.60
CA ALA A 109 -19.24 -15.03 3.42
C ALA A 109 -18.14 -16.07 3.65
N LYS A 110 -18.00 -16.52 4.90
CA LYS A 110 -17.00 -17.52 5.33
C LYS A 110 -17.68 -18.65 6.08
N LYS A 111 -17.29 -19.88 5.74
CA LYS A 111 -17.79 -21.14 6.31
C LYS A 111 -16.62 -21.94 6.88
N ALA A 112 -16.94 -23.02 7.61
CA ALA A 112 -15.94 -23.96 8.11
C ALA A 112 -15.03 -24.45 6.98
N GLY A 113 -13.71 -24.33 7.19
CA GLY A 113 -12.67 -24.62 6.20
C GLY A 113 -12.12 -23.40 5.45
N ASP A 114 -12.81 -22.25 5.48
CA ASP A 114 -12.34 -21.04 4.80
C ASP A 114 -11.28 -20.29 5.61
N GLU A 115 -10.38 -19.60 4.90
CA GLU A 115 -9.37 -18.72 5.51
C GLU A 115 -9.95 -17.36 5.92
N ILE A 116 -9.49 -16.88 7.07
CA ILE A 116 -9.81 -15.59 7.65
C ILE A 116 -8.52 -14.87 8.01
N PHE A 117 -8.48 -13.57 7.71
CA PHE A 117 -7.31 -12.72 7.89
C PHE A 117 -7.46 -11.76 9.07
N SER A 118 -6.35 -11.46 9.74
CA SER A 118 -6.32 -10.41 10.76
C SER A 118 -6.53 -9.02 10.16
N GLY A 119 -7.29 -8.16 10.85
CA GLY A 119 -7.66 -6.82 10.35
C GLY A 119 -8.99 -6.78 9.58
N THR A 120 -9.63 -7.94 9.37
CA THR A 120 -11.02 -8.04 8.90
C THR A 120 -11.98 -7.90 10.08
N ILE A 121 -13.24 -7.50 9.84
CA ILE A 121 -14.24 -7.35 10.92
C ILE A 121 -15.37 -8.35 10.72
N ASN A 122 -15.66 -9.15 11.75
CA ASN A 122 -16.81 -10.03 11.74
C ASN A 122 -18.11 -9.22 11.89
N GLN A 123 -19.05 -9.31 10.95
CA GLN A 123 -20.29 -8.51 10.96
C GLN A 123 -21.56 -9.28 11.38
N ALA A 124 -21.53 -10.61 11.40
CA ALA A 124 -22.74 -11.42 11.56
C ALA A 124 -22.73 -12.31 12.81
N ASN A 125 -22.33 -13.58 12.68
CA ASN A 125 -22.41 -14.55 13.76
C ASN A 125 -21.06 -14.75 14.44
N VAL A 126 -21.09 -15.20 15.69
CA VAL A 126 -19.88 -15.64 16.38
C VAL A 126 -19.34 -16.89 15.69
N ILE A 127 -18.03 -16.91 15.44
CA ILE A 127 -17.36 -18.06 14.85
C ILE A 127 -16.16 -18.49 15.69
N THR A 128 -15.74 -19.74 15.48
CA THR A 128 -14.54 -20.30 16.09
C THR A 128 -13.52 -20.57 14.99
N MET A 129 -12.30 -20.04 15.16
CA MET A 129 -11.22 -20.20 14.19
C MET A 129 -10.00 -20.83 14.85
N LYS A 130 -9.22 -21.56 14.04
CA LYS A 130 -7.92 -22.11 14.43
C LYS A 130 -6.83 -21.26 13.81
N ILE A 131 -5.89 -20.81 14.64
CA ILE A 131 -4.76 -19.99 14.20
C ILE A 131 -3.82 -20.85 13.36
N THR A 132 -3.47 -20.36 12.16
CA THR A 132 -2.54 -21.05 11.25
C THR A 132 -1.18 -20.37 11.18
N ARG A 133 -1.14 -19.04 11.35
CA ARG A 133 0.08 -18.24 11.27
C ARG A 133 0.45 -17.65 12.61
N ARG A 134 1.76 -17.53 12.86
CA ARG A 134 2.35 -16.93 14.07
C ARG A 134 2.37 -15.40 13.98
N SER A 135 2.66 -14.78 15.12
CA SER A 135 2.95 -13.34 15.20
C SER A 135 4.11 -12.93 14.30
N GLY A 136 3.89 -11.92 13.45
CA GLY A 136 4.85 -11.42 12.47
C GLY A 136 4.70 -12.00 11.05
N ASP A 137 3.93 -13.09 10.88
CA ASP A 137 3.69 -13.71 9.57
C ASP A 137 2.25 -13.48 9.05
N SER A 138 1.41 -12.78 9.81
CA SER A 138 0.04 -12.49 9.36
C SER A 138 0.01 -11.55 8.15
N MET A 139 -1.06 -11.59 7.37
CA MET A 139 -1.25 -10.70 6.22
C MET A 139 -1.17 -9.22 6.65
N LEU A 140 -1.75 -8.89 7.82
CA LEU A 140 -1.67 -7.55 8.38
C LEU A 140 -0.25 -7.18 8.78
N ASP A 141 0.52 -8.09 9.39
CA ASP A 141 1.93 -7.86 9.74
C ASP A 141 2.77 -7.63 8.47
N GLN A 142 2.55 -8.41 7.41
CA GLN A 142 3.22 -8.22 6.11
C GLN A 142 2.87 -6.87 5.48
N ILE A 143 1.62 -6.41 5.62
CA ILE A 143 1.20 -5.07 5.17
C ILE A 143 1.90 -4.00 6.00
N ILE A 144 1.92 -4.13 7.34
CA ILE A 144 2.61 -3.20 8.24
C ILE A 144 4.10 -3.14 7.89
N ASP A 145 4.75 -4.28 7.68
CA ASP A 145 6.16 -4.35 7.31
C ASP A 145 6.42 -3.79 5.92
N ALA A 146 5.56 -4.05 4.93
CA ALA A 146 5.68 -3.46 3.61
C ALA A 146 5.53 -1.93 3.65
N VAL A 147 4.60 -1.41 4.46
CA VAL A 147 4.43 0.03 4.68
C VAL A 147 5.66 0.60 5.40
N ARG A 148 6.14 -0.08 6.44
CA ARG A 148 7.32 0.34 7.22
C ARG A 148 8.58 0.36 6.35
N GLN A 149 8.82 -0.68 5.56
CA GLN A 149 9.92 -0.74 4.60
C GLN A 149 9.79 0.34 3.53
N GLY A 150 8.56 0.60 3.06
CA GLY A 150 8.25 1.69 2.15
C GLY A 150 8.57 3.08 2.72
N GLN A 151 8.33 3.31 4.01
CA GLN A 151 8.63 4.58 4.69
C GLN A 151 10.12 4.78 5.01
N ILE A 152 10.91 3.70 5.10
CA ILE A 152 12.34 3.78 5.43
C ILE A 152 13.21 4.18 4.22
N ARG A 153 12.69 4.08 2.99
CA ARG A 153 13.45 4.45 1.79
C ARG A 153 13.53 5.97 1.59
N ARG A 154 14.74 6.50 1.76
CA ARG A 154 15.07 7.90 1.47
C ARG A 154 14.95 8.21 -0.02
N ALA A 155 14.41 9.38 -0.32
CA ALA A 155 14.31 9.87 -1.70
C ALA A 155 15.72 10.11 -2.29
N PRO A 156 15.96 9.84 -3.58
CA PRO A 156 17.21 10.19 -4.25
C PRO A 156 17.55 11.69 -4.12
N ILE A 157 16.54 12.58 -4.11
CA ILE A 157 16.76 14.02 -3.89
C ILE A 157 17.35 14.38 -2.52
N GLU A 158 17.12 13.57 -1.48
CA GLU A 158 17.78 13.75 -0.17
C GLU A 158 19.30 13.50 -0.29
N ARG A 159 19.72 12.55 -1.14
CA ARG A 159 21.14 12.30 -1.41
C ARG A 159 21.80 13.48 -2.13
N VAL A 160 21.06 14.20 -2.98
CA VAL A 160 21.55 15.42 -3.64
C VAL A 160 21.75 16.53 -2.61
N ALA A 161 20.81 16.71 -1.67
CA ALA A 161 20.97 17.66 -0.57
C ALA A 161 22.19 17.31 0.32
N ASP A 162 22.39 16.02 0.61
CA ASP A 162 23.56 15.54 1.36
C ASP A 162 24.87 15.78 0.58
N ALA A 163 24.89 15.54 -0.73
CA ALA A 163 26.06 15.79 -1.57
C ALA A 163 26.42 17.28 -1.65
N ILE A 164 25.42 18.15 -1.79
CA ILE A 164 25.61 19.61 -1.73
C ILE A 164 26.20 19.99 -0.37
N THR A 165 25.63 19.49 0.72
CA THR A 165 26.11 19.77 2.08
C THR A 165 27.55 19.29 2.28
N GLY A 166 27.89 18.11 1.72
CA GLY A 166 29.23 17.53 1.77
C GLY A 166 30.32 18.39 1.10
N VAL A 167 29.96 19.19 0.09
CA VAL A 167 30.90 20.14 -0.55
C VAL A 167 30.82 21.53 0.09
N PHE A 168 29.61 21.97 0.45
CA PHE A 168 29.31 23.31 0.96
C PHE A 168 29.94 23.56 2.34
N VAL A 169 29.85 22.59 3.26
CA VAL A 169 30.38 22.74 4.63
C VAL A 169 31.91 22.91 4.64
N PRO A 170 32.72 22.08 3.95
CA PRO A 170 34.16 22.32 3.83
C PRO A 170 34.50 23.64 3.15
N ALA A 171 33.77 24.04 2.10
CA ALA A 171 34.01 25.29 1.38
C ALA A 171 33.82 26.52 2.26
N ILE A 172 32.74 26.60 3.03
CA ILE A 172 32.48 27.70 3.97
C ILE A 172 33.51 27.71 5.10
N THR A 173 33.88 26.53 5.58
CA THR A 173 34.91 26.40 6.62
C THR A 173 36.23 26.99 6.13
N LEU A 174 36.61 26.69 4.88
CA LEU A 174 37.79 27.27 4.25
C LEU A 174 37.68 28.79 4.10
N ILE A 175 36.53 29.30 3.61
CA ILE A 175 36.30 30.75 3.46
C ILE A 175 36.37 31.47 4.80
N SER A 176 35.76 30.92 5.85
CA SER A 176 35.77 31.51 7.20
C SER A 176 37.19 31.54 7.80
N ILE A 177 37.97 30.47 7.61
CA ILE A 177 39.38 30.44 8.01
C ILE A 177 40.20 31.46 7.22
N LEU A 178 39.98 31.57 5.91
CA LEU A 178 40.68 32.55 5.07
C LEU A 178 40.34 33.98 5.47
N ASP A 179 39.06 34.29 5.70
CA ASP A 179 38.62 35.60 6.19
C ASP A 179 39.32 35.95 7.50
N TRP A 180 39.33 35.02 8.47
CA TRP A 180 40.03 35.21 9.73
C TRP A 180 41.54 35.47 9.54
N ILE A 181 42.22 34.68 8.72
CA ILE A 181 43.66 34.84 8.45
C ILE A 181 43.97 36.17 7.75
N ILE A 182 43.15 36.57 6.77
CA ILE A 182 43.33 37.81 6.03
C ILE A 182 43.21 39.01 6.98
N TRP A 183 42.14 39.09 7.76
CA TRP A 183 41.94 40.19 8.70
C TRP A 183 42.99 40.21 9.81
N LEU A 184 43.39 39.04 10.32
CA LEU A 184 44.45 38.93 11.31
C LEU A 184 45.80 39.40 10.74
N SER A 185 46.13 39.03 9.50
CA SER A 185 47.38 39.46 8.85
C SER A 185 47.40 40.97 8.57
N LEU A 186 46.27 41.56 8.17
CA LEU A 186 46.13 43.00 7.95
C LEU A 186 46.25 43.76 9.28
N GLY A 187 45.67 43.23 10.36
CA GLY A 187 45.79 43.77 11.72
C GLY A 187 47.23 43.76 12.25
N VAL A 188 47.95 42.65 12.10
CA VAL A 188 49.37 42.56 12.50
C VAL A 188 50.25 43.49 11.65
N SER A 189 49.92 43.67 10.37
CA SER A 189 50.70 44.51 9.45
C SER A 189 50.57 46.01 9.68
N GLY A 190 49.68 46.46 10.58
CA GLY A 190 49.48 47.88 10.90
C GLY A 190 48.89 48.71 9.75
N ARG A 191 48.32 48.05 8.73
CA ARG A 191 47.68 48.73 7.57
C ARG A 191 46.24 49.15 7.80
N LEU A 192 45.66 48.75 8.94
CA LEU A 192 44.28 49.08 9.31
C LEU A 192 44.24 50.38 10.13
N PRO A 193 43.23 51.25 9.93
CA PRO A 193 43.02 52.43 10.77
C PRO A 193 42.86 52.04 12.25
N GLU A 194 43.45 52.83 13.15
CA GLU A 194 43.36 52.60 14.61
C GLU A 194 41.90 52.58 15.10
N ASP A 195 41.02 53.35 14.45
CA ASP A 195 39.57 53.39 14.74
C ASP A 195 38.88 52.03 14.57
N TRP A 196 39.42 51.12 13.75
CA TRP A 196 38.85 49.79 13.48
C TRP A 196 39.44 48.71 14.40
N MET A 197 40.51 49.05 15.12
CA MET A 197 41.21 48.18 16.06
C MET A 197 40.75 48.38 17.52
N ASP A 198 39.92 49.38 17.79
CA ASP A 198 39.46 49.68 19.15
C ASP A 198 38.26 48.79 19.54
N ASN A 199 38.50 47.84 20.44
CA ASN A 199 37.45 47.04 21.05
C ASN A 199 37.66 46.84 22.54
N ASN A 200 36.65 47.25 23.31
CA ASN A 200 36.61 47.18 24.78
C ASN A 200 36.38 45.76 25.34
N VAL A 201 36.20 44.73 24.49
CA VAL A 201 35.91 43.35 24.89
C VAL A 201 36.75 42.37 24.07
N GLY A 202 37.77 41.76 24.66
CA GLY A 202 38.55 40.67 24.05
C GLY A 202 39.67 41.06 23.06
N GLY A 203 39.82 42.33 22.72
CA GLY A 203 40.88 42.85 21.83
C GLY A 203 40.58 42.73 20.34
N TRP A 204 41.40 43.37 19.49
CA TRP A 204 41.23 43.36 18.03
C TRP A 204 41.26 41.97 17.37
N PRO A 205 42.02 40.94 17.85
CA PRO A 205 41.99 39.62 17.23
C PRO A 205 40.64 38.90 17.42
N PHE A 206 39.95 39.20 18.53
CA PHE A 206 38.64 38.66 18.83
C PHE A 206 37.56 39.20 17.90
N LEU A 207 37.69 40.45 17.43
CA LEU A 207 36.80 41.03 16.42
C LEU A 207 36.83 40.24 15.11
N TRP A 208 38.03 39.87 14.64
CA TRP A 208 38.19 39.10 13.41
C TRP A 208 37.65 37.67 13.54
N LEU A 209 37.77 37.08 14.74
CA LEU A 209 37.10 35.81 15.04
C LEU A 209 35.57 35.94 14.99
N GLN A 210 35.00 37.06 15.43
CA GLN A 210 33.55 37.31 15.32
C GLN A 210 33.09 37.41 13.85
N PHE A 211 33.89 38.00 12.96
CA PHE A 211 33.59 38.00 11.52
C PHE A 211 33.58 36.60 10.94
N ALA A 212 34.58 35.78 11.28
CA ALA A 212 34.64 34.37 10.87
C ALA A 212 33.42 33.57 11.36
N ILE A 213 33.02 33.75 12.63
CA ILE A 213 31.81 33.15 13.20
C ILE A 213 30.55 33.65 12.47
N SER A 214 30.49 34.93 12.13
CA SER A 214 29.35 35.52 11.41
C SER A 214 29.17 34.89 10.03
N VAL A 215 30.27 34.64 9.30
CA VAL A 215 30.25 33.91 8.02
C VAL A 215 29.68 32.51 8.20
N PHE A 216 30.08 31.77 9.24
CA PHE A 216 29.50 30.46 9.54
C PHE A 216 28.01 30.49 9.84
N VAL A 217 27.57 31.46 10.66
CA VAL A 217 26.17 31.58 11.07
C VAL A 217 25.27 31.91 9.88
N VAL A 218 25.66 32.88 9.06
CA VAL A 218 24.91 33.28 7.86
C VAL A 218 24.83 32.15 6.85
N ALA A 219 25.86 31.31 6.78
CA ALA A 219 25.93 30.23 5.82
C ALA A 219 25.24 28.93 6.27
N CYS A 220 24.59 28.86 7.45
CA CYS A 220 23.86 27.64 7.85
C CYS A 220 22.80 27.26 6.81
N PRO A 221 22.89 26.07 6.17
CA PRO A 221 21.89 25.59 5.22
C PRO A 221 20.67 24.99 5.96
N CYS A 222 20.18 25.68 6.98
CA CYS A 222 19.17 25.22 7.92
C CYS A 222 17.84 24.80 7.23
N GLY A 223 17.54 25.33 6.04
CA GLY A 223 16.33 24.98 5.26
C GLY A 223 16.51 23.83 4.25
N ILE A 224 17.73 23.51 3.84
CA ILE A 224 17.99 22.52 2.77
C ILE A 224 17.59 21.11 3.23
N GLY A 225 17.91 20.75 4.47
CA GLY A 225 17.57 19.43 5.04
C GLY A 225 16.08 19.21 5.27
N LEU A 226 15.25 20.26 5.31
CA LEU A 226 13.82 20.17 5.57
C LEU A 226 12.96 20.24 4.31
N ALA A 227 13.46 20.83 3.23
CA ALA A 227 12.69 21.05 2.02
C ALA A 227 12.17 19.74 1.41
N ALA A 228 13.07 18.76 1.21
CA ALA A 228 12.74 17.45 0.62
C ALA A 228 11.75 16.62 1.47
N PRO A 229 11.99 16.35 2.76
CA PRO A 229 11.07 15.56 3.56
C PRO A 229 9.71 16.25 3.73
N THR A 230 9.69 17.58 3.90
CA THR A 230 8.41 18.31 4.03
C THR A 230 7.56 18.21 2.76
N ALA A 231 8.17 18.39 1.58
CA ALA A 231 7.49 18.24 0.30
C ALA A 231 6.94 16.81 0.12
N LEU A 232 7.74 15.80 0.48
CA LEU A 232 7.32 14.41 0.42
C LEU A 232 6.14 14.10 1.33
N PHE A 233 6.18 14.57 2.58
CA PHE A 233 5.11 14.30 3.55
C PHE A 233 3.79 14.97 3.15
N VAL A 234 3.84 16.23 2.72
CA VAL A 234 2.65 16.94 2.23
C VAL A 234 2.12 16.29 0.96
N GLY A 235 3.00 15.92 0.02
CA GLY A 235 2.64 15.22 -1.22
C GLY A 235 2.00 13.86 -0.96
N SER A 236 2.58 13.06 -0.05
CA SER A 236 2.03 11.77 0.37
C SER A 236 0.66 11.91 1.03
N GLY A 237 0.49 12.89 1.91
CA GLY A 237 -0.80 13.18 2.54
C GLY A 237 -1.86 13.62 1.53
N LEU A 238 -1.49 14.40 0.51
CA LEU A 238 -2.40 14.81 -0.56
C LEU A 238 -2.78 13.64 -1.48
N ALA A 239 -1.83 12.79 -1.84
CA ALA A 239 -2.06 11.58 -2.64
C ALA A 239 -3.03 10.63 -1.92
N ALA A 240 -2.84 10.40 -0.62
CA ALA A 240 -3.72 9.58 0.18
C ALA A 240 -5.17 10.11 0.24
N LYS A 241 -5.36 11.43 0.29
CA LYS A 241 -6.71 12.05 0.21
C LYS A 241 -7.42 11.77 -1.12
N HIS A 242 -6.68 11.46 -2.18
CA HIS A 242 -7.20 11.10 -3.49
C HIS A 242 -7.20 9.58 -3.73
N GLY A 243 -7.01 8.76 -2.67
CA GLY A 243 -6.98 7.31 -2.78
C GLY A 243 -5.72 6.73 -3.43
N ILE A 244 -4.67 7.53 -3.60
CA ILE A 244 -3.40 7.09 -4.18
C ILE A 244 -2.45 6.71 -3.05
N LEU A 245 -2.20 5.41 -2.91
CA LEU A 245 -1.27 4.88 -1.91
C LEU A 245 0.11 4.66 -2.53
N VAL A 246 1.06 5.50 -2.15
CA VAL A 246 2.43 5.41 -2.67
C VAL A 246 3.29 4.52 -1.77
N LYS A 247 3.76 3.39 -2.31
CA LYS A 247 4.70 2.47 -1.65
C LYS A 247 6.13 2.76 -2.14
N GLY A 248 7.08 2.92 -1.23
CA GLY A 248 8.49 3.21 -1.56
C GLY A 248 8.97 4.61 -1.16
N GLY A 249 8.18 5.36 -0.38
CA GLY A 249 8.62 6.63 0.19
C GLY A 249 8.82 7.70 -0.88
N GLY A 250 9.87 8.52 -0.74
CA GLY A 250 10.13 9.59 -1.69
C GLY A 250 10.80 9.17 -2.99
N GLU A 251 11.37 7.97 -3.03
CA GLU A 251 11.87 7.36 -4.27
C GLU A 251 10.70 7.14 -5.25
N ALA A 252 9.60 6.56 -4.78
CA ALA A 252 8.44 6.29 -5.62
C ALA A 252 7.79 7.57 -6.19
N PHE A 253 7.71 8.65 -5.42
CA PHE A 253 7.23 9.94 -5.92
C PHE A 253 8.14 10.55 -6.99
N GLN A 254 9.45 10.45 -6.79
CA GLN A 254 10.43 10.98 -7.72
C GLN A 254 10.43 10.17 -9.03
N GLU A 255 10.48 8.85 -8.95
CA GLU A 255 10.42 7.97 -10.12
C GLU A 255 9.10 8.17 -10.88
N ALA A 256 7.96 8.27 -10.17
CA ALA A 256 6.66 8.54 -10.78
C ALA A 256 6.65 9.87 -11.56
N SER A 257 7.38 10.89 -11.09
CA SER A 257 7.50 12.19 -11.78
C SER A 257 8.35 12.14 -13.06
N HIS A 258 9.15 11.08 -13.24
CA HIS A 258 10.02 10.85 -14.39
C HIS A 258 9.51 9.75 -15.33
N LEU A 259 8.27 9.26 -15.14
CA LEU A 259 7.70 8.23 -16.01
C LEU A 259 7.32 8.79 -17.38
N ASP A 260 7.86 8.19 -18.43
CA ASP A 260 7.50 8.50 -19.83
C ASP A 260 6.47 7.50 -20.41
N CYS A 261 6.39 6.30 -19.84
CA CYS A 261 5.55 5.21 -20.35
C CYS A 261 4.81 4.54 -19.20
N ILE A 262 3.50 4.33 -19.39
CA ILE A 262 2.65 3.58 -18.46
C ILE A 262 2.09 2.39 -19.22
N VAL A 263 2.44 1.19 -18.76
CA VAL A 263 1.92 -0.07 -19.28
C VAL A 263 0.86 -0.56 -18.32
N PHE A 264 -0.38 -0.60 -18.78
CA PHE A 264 -1.50 -1.11 -18.00
C PHE A 264 -1.68 -2.60 -18.27
N ASP A 265 -1.85 -3.38 -17.19
CA ASP A 265 -2.48 -4.68 -17.35
C ASP A 265 -3.95 -4.49 -17.75
N LYS A 266 -4.53 -5.42 -18.51
CA LYS A 266 -5.93 -5.28 -18.94
C LYS A 266 -6.86 -5.71 -17.81
N THR A 267 -6.68 -6.95 -17.35
CA THR A 267 -7.61 -7.63 -16.45
C THR A 267 -7.40 -7.12 -15.03
N GLY A 268 -8.45 -6.60 -14.41
CA GLY A 268 -8.40 -6.06 -13.04
C GLY A 268 -7.75 -4.67 -12.90
N THR A 269 -7.26 -4.05 -13.99
CA THR A 269 -6.78 -2.65 -13.97
C THR A 269 -7.62 -1.75 -14.87
N ILE A 270 -7.82 -2.11 -16.15
CA ILE A 270 -8.68 -1.35 -17.07
C ILE A 270 -10.14 -1.83 -16.97
N THR A 271 -10.32 -3.13 -16.82
CA THR A 271 -11.65 -3.74 -16.68
C THR A 271 -12.15 -3.63 -15.25
N GLU A 272 -13.47 -3.53 -15.06
CA GLU A 272 -14.15 -3.44 -13.74
C GLU A 272 -13.81 -4.60 -12.77
N GLY A 273 -13.20 -5.68 -13.25
CA GLY A 273 -12.88 -6.86 -12.44
C GLY A 273 -14.13 -7.69 -12.14
N GLY A 274 -13.94 -8.90 -11.62
CA GLY A 274 -15.05 -9.80 -11.28
C GLY A 274 -15.43 -10.81 -12.36
N GLU A 275 -16.58 -11.45 -12.17
CA GLU A 275 -17.11 -12.46 -13.11
C GLU A 275 -17.51 -11.79 -14.42
N GLN A 276 -17.06 -12.36 -15.54
CA GLN A 276 -17.41 -11.86 -16.87
C GLN A 276 -18.92 -11.95 -17.07
N ALA A 277 -19.49 -11.01 -17.84
CA ALA A 277 -20.89 -11.01 -18.19
C ALA A 277 -21.06 -11.07 -19.70
N VAL A 278 -22.08 -11.81 -20.15
CA VAL A 278 -22.47 -11.83 -21.56
C VAL A 278 -23.21 -10.54 -21.88
N THR A 279 -22.63 -9.69 -22.71
CA THR A 279 -23.21 -8.38 -23.09
C THR A 279 -24.22 -8.48 -24.24
N GLY A 280 -24.11 -9.52 -25.05
CA GLY A 280 -25.00 -9.76 -26.18
C GLY A 280 -24.77 -11.15 -26.76
N TYR A 281 -25.79 -11.67 -27.44
CA TYR A 281 -25.72 -12.92 -28.18
C TYR A 281 -26.46 -12.76 -29.51
N GLN A 282 -26.03 -13.54 -30.50
CA GLN A 282 -26.64 -13.55 -31.83
C GLN A 282 -26.82 -15.00 -32.27
N MET A 283 -28.02 -15.33 -32.76
CA MET A 283 -28.34 -16.67 -33.26
C MET A 283 -28.58 -16.57 -34.76
N PRO A 284 -27.57 -16.87 -35.60
CA PRO A 284 -27.68 -16.71 -37.05
C PRO A 284 -28.66 -17.70 -37.69
N TYR A 285 -28.90 -18.85 -37.05
CA TYR A 285 -29.83 -19.87 -37.51
C TYR A 285 -30.99 -20.04 -36.51
N GLY A 286 -32.23 -19.89 -37.00
CA GLY A 286 -33.43 -20.12 -36.20
C GLY A 286 -33.66 -21.62 -35.94
N GLY A 287 -33.16 -22.10 -34.81
CA GLY A 287 -33.34 -23.48 -34.32
C GLY A 287 -34.07 -23.54 -32.98
N GLU A 288 -34.10 -24.72 -32.35
CA GLU A 288 -34.62 -24.92 -30.99
C GLU A 288 -33.68 -24.27 -29.96
N ILE A 289 -33.86 -22.96 -29.75
CA ILE A 289 -33.06 -22.09 -28.86
C ILE A 289 -32.90 -22.70 -27.47
N ASP A 290 -33.96 -23.29 -26.93
CA ASP A 290 -33.97 -23.88 -25.59
C ASP A 290 -33.00 -25.08 -25.46
N ARG A 291 -32.85 -25.89 -26.52
CA ARG A 291 -31.91 -27.02 -26.51
C ARG A 291 -30.46 -26.56 -26.60
N VAL A 292 -30.19 -25.47 -27.33
CA VAL A 292 -28.85 -24.88 -27.41
C VAL A 292 -28.43 -24.37 -26.04
N TRP A 293 -29.29 -23.64 -25.35
CA TRP A 293 -29.00 -23.15 -24.00
C TRP A 293 -28.85 -24.27 -22.98
N GLY A 294 -29.68 -25.33 -23.05
CA GLY A 294 -29.57 -26.49 -22.17
C GLY A 294 -28.26 -27.25 -22.36
N ALA A 295 -27.81 -27.40 -23.61
CA ALA A 295 -26.54 -28.07 -23.93
C ALA A 295 -25.33 -27.21 -23.53
N LEU A 296 -25.41 -25.90 -23.74
CA LEU A 296 -24.39 -24.93 -23.34
C LEU A 296 -24.21 -24.89 -21.82
N LEU A 297 -25.32 -24.92 -21.08
CA LEU A 297 -25.32 -24.92 -19.62
C LEU A 297 -24.60 -26.16 -19.06
N ASP A 298 -24.94 -27.36 -19.54
CA ASP A 298 -24.33 -28.62 -19.08
C ASP A 298 -22.84 -28.71 -19.46
N LEU A 299 -22.46 -28.23 -20.65
CA LEU A 299 -21.06 -28.17 -21.06
C LEU A 299 -20.25 -27.22 -20.17
N GLU A 300 -20.69 -25.97 -20.04
CA GLU A 300 -19.93 -24.93 -19.35
C GLU A 300 -19.92 -25.07 -17.82
N GLN A 301 -20.90 -25.78 -17.22
CA GLN A 301 -20.86 -26.13 -15.80
C GLN A 301 -19.67 -27.00 -15.40
N ASN A 302 -19.05 -27.70 -16.36
CA ASN A 302 -17.87 -28.53 -16.11
C ASN A 302 -16.55 -27.76 -16.20
N SER A 303 -16.55 -26.49 -16.59
CA SER A 303 -15.33 -25.67 -16.69
C SER A 303 -15.23 -24.64 -15.58
N SER A 304 -14.02 -24.44 -15.06
CA SER A 304 -13.70 -23.42 -14.06
C SER A 304 -13.36 -22.05 -14.65
N HIS A 305 -13.34 -21.93 -15.98
CA HIS A 305 -12.91 -20.71 -16.68
C HIS A 305 -13.87 -19.53 -16.45
N PRO A 306 -13.38 -18.27 -16.33
CA PRO A 306 -14.25 -17.10 -16.13
C PRO A 306 -15.35 -16.92 -17.21
N ILE A 307 -15.03 -17.23 -18.48
CA ILE A 307 -16.00 -17.22 -19.58
C ILE A 307 -17.11 -18.27 -19.36
N ALA A 308 -16.74 -19.46 -18.88
CA ALA A 308 -17.70 -20.54 -18.62
C ALA A 308 -18.71 -20.11 -17.56
N ARG A 309 -18.24 -19.50 -16.46
CA ARG A 309 -19.12 -18.97 -15.40
C ARG A 309 -20.07 -17.89 -15.92
N ALA A 310 -19.57 -16.99 -16.77
CA ALA A 310 -20.40 -15.98 -17.43
C ALA A 310 -21.52 -16.60 -18.25
N MET A 311 -21.18 -17.64 -19.03
CA MET A 311 -22.10 -18.36 -19.90
C MET A 311 -23.11 -19.18 -19.11
N VAL A 312 -22.71 -19.84 -18.02
CA VAL A 312 -23.60 -20.56 -17.10
C VAL A 312 -24.59 -19.61 -16.45
N SER A 313 -24.12 -18.47 -15.94
CA SER A 313 -24.98 -17.44 -15.33
C SER A 313 -26.01 -16.91 -16.34
N PHE A 314 -25.55 -16.60 -17.56
CA PHE A 314 -26.41 -16.13 -18.64
C PHE A 314 -27.43 -17.20 -19.09
N ALA A 315 -26.98 -18.43 -19.36
CA ALA A 315 -27.84 -19.53 -19.79
C ALA A 315 -28.87 -19.92 -18.72
N THR A 316 -28.51 -19.84 -17.42
CA THR A 316 -29.45 -20.11 -16.32
C THR A 316 -30.61 -19.11 -16.31
N SER A 317 -30.36 -17.83 -16.63
CA SER A 317 -31.41 -16.81 -16.72
C SER A 317 -32.44 -17.06 -17.84
N MET A 318 -32.07 -17.85 -18.86
CA MET A 318 -32.94 -18.23 -19.96
C MET A 318 -33.82 -19.45 -19.62
N ASN A 319 -33.63 -20.06 -18.45
CA ASN A 319 -34.38 -21.19 -17.91
C ASN A 319 -34.56 -22.39 -18.88
N PRO A 320 -33.46 -22.94 -19.43
CA PRO A 320 -33.53 -23.98 -20.46
C PRO A 320 -33.89 -25.37 -19.90
N PRO A 321 -34.35 -26.29 -20.76
CA PRO A 321 -34.52 -27.70 -20.41
C PRO A 321 -33.19 -28.34 -20.01
N ALA A 322 -33.22 -29.14 -18.96
CA ALA A 322 -32.05 -29.89 -18.49
C ALA A 322 -31.64 -30.93 -19.54
N LEU A 323 -30.44 -30.79 -20.07
CA LEU A 323 -29.76 -31.76 -20.92
C LEU A 323 -28.53 -32.30 -20.19
N ARG A 324 -28.13 -33.53 -20.52
CA ARG A 324 -26.89 -34.13 -20.01
C ARG A 324 -26.05 -34.66 -21.15
N ALA A 325 -24.80 -34.25 -21.21
CA ALA A 325 -23.84 -34.75 -22.17
C ALA A 325 -23.47 -36.20 -21.83
N THR A 326 -23.26 -37.01 -22.87
CA THR A 326 -22.73 -38.38 -22.74
C THR A 326 -21.22 -38.40 -22.69
N ALA A 327 -20.56 -37.41 -23.29
CA ALA A 327 -19.13 -37.22 -23.25
C ALA A 327 -18.82 -35.73 -23.39
N VAL A 328 -17.90 -35.24 -22.57
CA VAL A 328 -17.36 -33.88 -22.63
C VAL A 328 -15.85 -33.97 -22.81
N VAL A 329 -15.31 -33.20 -23.74
CA VAL A 329 -13.86 -33.10 -23.97
C VAL A 329 -13.48 -31.63 -23.99
N GLU A 330 -12.58 -31.27 -23.09
CA GLU A 330 -11.99 -29.93 -23.03
C GLU A 330 -10.69 -29.89 -23.84
N ASN A 331 -10.59 -28.89 -24.71
CA ASN A 331 -9.43 -28.60 -25.54
C ASN A 331 -8.76 -27.32 -25.01
N PRO A 332 -7.64 -27.43 -24.26
CA PRO A 332 -6.96 -26.28 -23.68
C PRO A 332 -6.65 -25.19 -24.71
N GLY A 333 -6.98 -23.94 -24.37
CA GLY A 333 -6.79 -22.77 -25.25
C GLY A 333 -7.73 -22.68 -26.46
N LYS A 334 -8.72 -23.58 -26.57
CA LYS A 334 -9.67 -23.61 -27.70
C LYS A 334 -11.13 -23.63 -27.25
N GLY A 335 -11.48 -24.44 -26.26
CA GLY A 335 -12.85 -24.57 -25.75
C GLY A 335 -13.23 -26.01 -25.45
N MET A 336 -14.52 -26.35 -25.51
CA MET A 336 -15.07 -27.66 -25.17
C MET A 336 -15.96 -28.23 -26.26
N LYS A 337 -16.11 -29.55 -26.27
CA LYS A 337 -17.12 -30.25 -27.06
C LYS A 337 -17.87 -31.26 -26.21
N GLY A 338 -19.11 -31.53 -26.56
CA GLY A 338 -19.84 -32.67 -26.02
C GLY A 338 -20.98 -33.15 -26.88
N SER A 339 -21.40 -34.38 -26.62
CA SER A 339 -22.44 -35.07 -27.37
C SER A 339 -23.67 -35.28 -26.49
N PHE A 340 -24.85 -34.91 -26.98
CA PHE A 340 -26.12 -35.02 -26.29
C PHE A 340 -27.03 -36.02 -27.00
N PRO A 341 -27.62 -36.99 -26.27
CA PRO A 341 -28.68 -37.82 -26.82
C PRO A 341 -29.98 -37.01 -26.90
N VAL A 342 -30.51 -36.81 -28.10
CA VAL A 342 -31.79 -36.11 -28.33
C VAL A 342 -32.82 -37.13 -28.79
N THR A 343 -33.90 -37.26 -28.02
CA THR A 343 -35.03 -38.12 -28.37
C THR A 343 -36.11 -37.30 -29.04
N ALA A 344 -36.29 -37.46 -30.35
CA ALA A 344 -37.38 -36.86 -31.11
C ALA A 344 -38.31 -37.96 -31.61
N GLY A 345 -39.31 -38.32 -30.80
CA GLY A 345 -40.22 -39.43 -31.10
C GLY A 345 -39.55 -40.81 -31.01
N THR A 346 -39.69 -41.65 -32.03
CA THR A 346 -39.18 -43.03 -32.07
C THR A 346 -37.73 -43.17 -32.55
N ASN A 347 -37.08 -42.07 -32.97
CA ASN A 347 -35.66 -42.08 -33.40
C ASN A 347 -34.77 -41.39 -32.36
N SER A 348 -33.66 -42.03 -32.01
CA SER A 348 -32.58 -41.40 -31.25
C SER A 348 -31.64 -40.67 -32.21
N MET A 349 -31.45 -39.38 -31.98
CA MET A 349 -30.51 -38.54 -32.73
C MET A 349 -29.41 -38.06 -31.78
N ARG A 350 -28.19 -37.92 -32.28
CA ARG A 350 -27.06 -37.36 -31.50
C ARG A 350 -26.85 -35.91 -31.93
N LEU A 351 -26.81 -35.02 -30.94
CA LEU A 351 -26.48 -33.61 -31.12
C LEU A 351 -25.07 -33.38 -30.59
N ASP A 352 -24.14 -33.05 -31.48
CA ASP A 352 -22.78 -32.66 -31.10
C ASP A 352 -22.73 -31.14 -30.97
N VAL A 353 -22.30 -30.65 -29.80
CA VAL A 353 -22.21 -29.24 -29.46
C VAL A 353 -20.76 -28.90 -29.15
N ILE A 354 -20.31 -27.77 -29.70
CA ILE A 354 -18.93 -27.29 -29.58
C ILE A 354 -19.02 -25.83 -29.13
N VAL A 355 -18.25 -25.47 -28.11
CA VAL A 355 -18.19 -24.12 -27.55
C VAL A 355 -16.73 -23.70 -27.46
N GLY A 356 -16.36 -22.58 -28.09
CA GLY A 356 -14.96 -22.15 -28.12
C GLY A 356 -14.68 -21.10 -29.18
N ASN A 357 -13.39 -20.89 -29.44
CA ASN A 357 -12.90 -19.89 -30.40
C ASN A 357 -12.97 -20.37 -31.86
N GLU A 358 -12.67 -19.46 -32.80
CA GLU A 358 -12.65 -19.73 -34.25
C GLU A 358 -11.75 -20.91 -34.64
N THR A 359 -10.64 -21.08 -33.93
CA THR A 359 -9.70 -22.19 -34.17
C THR A 359 -10.36 -23.55 -33.89
N LEU A 360 -11.23 -23.64 -32.88
CA LEU A 360 -11.98 -24.85 -32.58
C LEU A 360 -13.04 -25.15 -33.65
N MET A 361 -13.72 -24.10 -34.14
CA MET A 361 -14.78 -24.19 -35.15
C MET A 361 -14.22 -24.64 -36.50
N HIS A 362 -13.12 -24.03 -36.96
CA HIS A 362 -12.44 -24.46 -38.18
C HIS A 362 -11.92 -25.90 -38.08
N GLY A 363 -11.44 -26.32 -36.91
CA GLY A 363 -10.99 -27.70 -36.67
C GLY A 363 -12.09 -28.76 -36.82
N HIS A 364 -13.38 -28.36 -36.72
CA HIS A 364 -14.53 -29.24 -36.90
C HIS A 364 -15.35 -28.89 -38.16
N SER A 365 -14.77 -28.14 -39.10
CA SER A 365 -15.41 -27.74 -40.36
C SER A 365 -16.73 -26.96 -40.20
N VAL A 366 -16.86 -26.19 -39.11
CA VAL A 366 -18.00 -25.28 -38.87
C VAL A 366 -17.70 -23.93 -39.51
N SER A 367 -18.58 -23.45 -40.40
CA SER A 367 -18.47 -22.13 -41.01
C SER A 367 -19.03 -21.05 -40.08
N ILE A 368 -18.20 -20.06 -39.71
CA ILE A 368 -18.63 -18.85 -39.00
C ILE A 368 -18.93 -17.80 -40.07
N SER A 369 -20.16 -17.29 -40.12
CA SER A 369 -20.62 -16.26 -41.07
C SER A 369 -20.72 -14.91 -40.42
#